data_AF-A0AAU0PDG8-F1
#
_entry.id   AF-A0AAU0PDG8-F1
#
_cell.length_a   1.000
_cell.length_b   1.000
_cell.length_c   1.000
_cell.angle_alpha   90.00
_cell.angle_beta   90.00
_cell.angle_gamma   90.00
#
_symmetry.space_group_name_H-M   'P 1'
#
loop_
_entity.id
_entity.type
_entity.pdbx_description
1 polymer ?
#
loop_
_entity_poly.entity_id
_entity_poly.type
_entity_poly.pdbx_seq_one_letter_code
_entity_poly.pdbx_strand_id
1 'polypeptide(L)'
;MSQKVDSCYFSHDANAKDDFKIMLLIEEMGLEGYGIFWVLIETLREQQGYKYPIRLLSVIARKYNTTLAKVEAVVARYQLFVIEDDCFFYSKSLIRRMQPLERAREQRVIAGKISAAKKQIKIENQISQLKIDLSASDSIQRPLNECLTVVQQSKVKKSKVKKIKEINKDDEEEAEKWRKWNENEVRKDMRISKLEDLSSANRDTQIIE
;
A
#
# COMPACT_ATOMS: atom_id res chain seq x y z
N MET A 1 -2.92 0.59 -15.94
CA MET A 1 -3.72 -0.28 -15.05
C MET A 1 -4.78 0.59 -14.41
N SER A 2 -6.05 0.16 -14.38
CA SER A 2 -7.08 0.94 -13.68
C SER A 2 -6.75 0.94 -12.18
N GLN A 3 -6.55 2.12 -11.59
CA GLN A 3 -6.42 2.23 -10.14
C GLN A 3 -7.79 1.95 -9.55
N LYS A 4 -7.93 0.79 -8.90
CA LYS A 4 -9.15 0.44 -8.18
C LYS A 4 -9.37 1.52 -7.12
N VAL A 5 -10.50 2.22 -7.19
CA VAL A 5 -10.84 3.28 -6.24
C VAL A 5 -10.93 2.66 -4.84
N ASP A 6 -9.90 2.87 -4.03
CA ASP A 6 -9.73 2.25 -2.73
C ASP A 6 -10.64 2.93 -1.70
N SER A 7 -11.92 2.54 -1.73
CA SER A 7 -13.02 2.94 -0.84
C SER A 7 -13.41 4.42 -0.84
N CYS A 8 -14.71 4.72 -0.99
CA CYS A 8 -15.28 6.07 -0.91
C CYS A 8 -15.34 6.63 0.53
N TYR A 9 -14.50 6.14 1.44
CA TYR A 9 -14.51 6.48 2.85
C TYR A 9 -13.08 6.64 3.38
N PHE A 10 -12.91 7.62 4.28
CA PHE A 10 -11.68 7.80 5.03
C PHE A 10 -11.98 8.38 6.42
N SER A 11 -11.15 8.02 7.40
CA SER A 11 -11.25 8.55 8.76
C SER A 11 -10.86 10.03 8.78
N HIS A 12 -11.64 10.82 9.51
CA HIS A 12 -11.37 12.22 9.80
C HIS A 12 -11.79 12.54 11.23
N ASP A 13 -11.34 13.69 11.73
CA ASP A 13 -11.55 14.08 13.13
C ASP A 13 -13.00 14.59 13.28
N ALA A 14 -13.81 13.95 14.13
CA ALA A 14 -15.24 14.27 14.26
C ALA A 14 -15.52 15.71 14.74
N ASN A 15 -14.54 16.32 15.42
CA ASN A 15 -14.54 17.68 15.91
C ASN A 15 -13.62 18.60 15.08
N ALA A 16 -13.35 18.30 13.80
CA ALA A 16 -12.45 19.11 12.96
C ALA A 16 -12.82 20.60 12.94
N LYS A 17 -14.12 20.94 12.99
CA LYS A 17 -14.60 22.33 13.10
C LYS A 17 -14.10 23.10 14.34
N ASP A 18 -13.69 22.38 15.39
CA ASP A 18 -13.27 22.93 16.68
C ASP A 18 -11.73 23.00 16.81
N ASP A 19 -10.97 22.62 15.78
CA ASP A 19 -9.53 22.92 15.69
C ASP A 19 -9.36 24.43 15.54
N PHE A 20 -8.52 25.06 16.36
CA PHE A 20 -8.24 26.50 16.33
C PHE A 20 -7.90 27.03 14.92
N LYS A 21 -7.19 26.25 14.10
CA LYS A 21 -6.85 26.63 12.72
C LYS A 21 -8.06 26.68 11.81
N ILE A 22 -9.03 25.80 12.05
CA ILE A 22 -10.28 25.71 11.29
C ILE A 22 -11.27 26.75 11.82
N MET A 23 -11.29 27.03 13.14
CA MET A 23 -12.05 28.15 13.70
C MET A 23 -11.59 29.49 13.12
N LEU A 24 -10.28 29.76 13.06
CA LEU A 24 -9.72 30.96 12.43
C LEU A 24 -10.09 31.08 10.94
N LEU A 25 -10.07 29.96 10.20
CA LEU A 25 -10.52 29.90 8.81
C LEU A 25 -12.02 30.23 8.68
N ILE A 26 -12.86 29.75 9.59
CA ILE A 26 -14.30 30.03 9.62
C ILE A 26 -14.57 31.48 10.03
N GLU A 27 -13.76 32.07 10.91
CA GLU A 27 -13.85 33.48 11.30
C GLU A 27 -13.52 34.41 10.13
N GLU A 28 -12.42 34.17 9.40
CA GLU A 28 -11.99 35.04 8.29
C GLU A 28 -12.75 34.79 6.97
N MET A 29 -13.14 33.55 6.67
CA MET A 29 -13.70 33.15 5.36
C MET A 29 -15.07 32.47 5.44
N GLY A 30 -15.67 32.37 6.63
CA GLY A 30 -16.94 31.69 6.83
C GLY A 30 -16.91 30.20 6.47
N LEU A 31 -18.11 29.63 6.28
CA LEU A 31 -18.26 28.24 5.85
C LEU A 31 -17.75 27.97 4.43
N GLU A 32 -17.55 29.01 3.60
CA GLU A 32 -16.90 28.84 2.28
C GLU A 32 -15.45 28.40 2.45
N GLY A 33 -14.69 29.05 3.35
CA GLY A 33 -13.32 28.63 3.69
C GLY A 33 -13.27 27.18 4.17
N TYR A 34 -14.18 26.79 5.07
CA TYR A 34 -14.30 25.42 5.56
C TYR A 34 -14.61 24.41 4.45
N GLY A 35 -15.50 24.75 3.51
CA GLY A 35 -15.79 23.93 2.33
C GLY A 35 -14.56 23.76 1.42
N ILE A 36 -13.82 24.84 1.16
CA ILE A 36 -12.57 24.79 0.38
C ILE A 36 -11.54 23.89 1.07
N PHE A 37 -11.39 23.97 2.39
CA PHE A 37 -10.51 23.07 3.16
C PHE A 37 -10.86 21.60 2.94
N TRP A 38 -12.13 21.21 3.03
CA TRP A 38 -12.53 19.81 2.80
C TRP A 38 -12.30 19.36 1.36
N VAL A 39 -12.64 20.18 0.37
CA VAL A 39 -12.36 19.92 -1.05
C VAL A 39 -10.87 19.68 -1.29
N LEU A 40 -9.99 20.44 -0.62
CA LEU A 40 -8.53 20.25 -0.70
C LEU A 40 -8.10 18.92 -0.04
N ILE A 41 -8.65 18.56 1.12
CA ILE A 41 -8.37 17.28 1.80
C ILE A 41 -8.82 16.07 0.96
N GLU A 42 -10.01 16.15 0.36
CA GLU A 42 -10.54 15.14 -0.57
C GLU A 42 -9.65 15.01 -1.82
N THR A 43 -9.29 16.13 -2.44
CA THR A 43 -8.39 16.17 -3.60
C THR A 43 -7.03 15.54 -3.29
N LEU A 44 -6.46 15.81 -2.10
CA LEU A 44 -5.22 15.19 -1.64
C LEU A 44 -5.39 13.69 -1.40
N ARG A 45 -6.51 13.22 -0.84
CA ARG A 45 -6.81 11.79 -0.64
C ARG A 45 -6.89 11.02 -1.96
N GLU A 46 -7.29 11.66 -3.06
CA GLU A 46 -7.25 11.06 -4.40
C GLU A 46 -5.82 10.97 -4.99
N GLN A 47 -4.87 11.79 -4.54
CA GLN A 47 -3.52 11.80 -5.10
C GLN A 47 -2.60 10.74 -4.49
N GLN A 48 -1.68 10.24 -5.32
CA GLN A 48 -0.57 9.40 -4.87
C GLN A 48 0.35 10.19 -3.94
N GLY A 49 0.65 9.63 -2.76
CA GLY A 49 1.49 10.29 -1.74
C GLY A 49 0.82 11.47 -1.02
N TYR A 50 -0.47 11.74 -1.26
CA TYR A 50 -1.23 12.82 -0.61
C TYR A 50 -0.64 14.22 -0.78
N LYS A 51 -0.05 14.49 -1.96
CA LYS A 51 0.54 15.78 -2.38
C LYS A 51 -0.21 16.30 -3.60
N TYR A 52 -0.38 17.61 -3.73
CA TYR A 52 -0.97 18.24 -4.92
C TYR A 52 -0.15 19.45 -5.41
N PRO A 53 0.02 19.68 -6.73
CA PRO A 53 0.80 20.80 -7.24
C PRO A 53 0.11 22.15 -7.03
N ILE A 54 0.83 23.13 -6.49
CA ILE A 54 0.30 24.48 -6.21
C ILE A 54 -0.13 25.20 -7.51
N ARG A 55 0.60 24.96 -8.61
CA ARG A 55 0.27 25.52 -9.95
C ARG A 55 -1.12 25.10 -10.46
N LEU A 56 -1.70 24.03 -9.92
CA LEU A 56 -3.02 23.51 -10.31
C LEU A 56 -4.16 23.99 -9.40
N LEU A 57 -3.92 24.83 -8.38
CA LEU A 57 -4.99 25.40 -7.55
C LEU A 57 -6.03 26.18 -8.38
N SER A 58 -5.61 26.78 -9.50
CA SER A 58 -6.51 27.44 -10.46
C SER A 58 -7.53 26.48 -11.11
N VAL A 59 -7.18 25.20 -11.23
CA VAL A 59 -8.08 24.15 -11.73
C VAL A 59 -9.11 23.77 -10.67
N ILE A 60 -8.70 23.64 -9.41
CA ILE A 60 -9.61 23.42 -8.27
C ILE A 60 -10.59 24.58 -8.15
N ALA A 61 -10.08 25.82 -8.13
CA ALA A 61 -10.91 27.02 -8.02
C ALA A 61 -12.01 27.08 -9.10
N ARG A 62 -11.65 26.81 -10.36
CA ARG A 62 -12.61 26.74 -11.48
C ARG A 62 -13.60 25.58 -11.33
N LYS A 63 -13.14 24.38 -10.92
CA LYS A 63 -13.98 23.17 -10.79
C LYS A 63 -15.09 23.36 -9.74
N TYR A 64 -14.80 24.04 -8.64
CA TYR A 64 -15.73 24.25 -7.52
C TYR A 64 -16.31 25.66 -7.44
N ASN A 65 -16.22 26.44 -8.53
CA ASN A 65 -16.78 27.79 -8.66
C ASN A 65 -16.39 28.75 -7.52
N THR A 66 -15.10 28.76 -7.16
CA THR A 66 -14.52 29.72 -6.20
C THR A 66 -13.33 30.45 -6.85
N THR A 67 -12.73 31.42 -6.15
CA THR A 67 -11.61 32.22 -6.68
C THR A 67 -10.26 31.62 -6.29
N LEU A 68 -9.26 31.77 -7.17
CA LEU A 68 -7.90 31.30 -6.92
C LEU A 68 -7.34 31.85 -5.60
N ALA A 69 -7.49 33.15 -5.36
CA ALA A 69 -7.03 33.81 -4.14
C ALA A 69 -7.64 33.23 -2.85
N LYS A 70 -8.90 32.75 -2.87
CA LYS A 70 -9.49 32.05 -1.72
C LYS A 70 -8.83 30.69 -1.50
N VAL A 71 -8.60 29.92 -2.55
CA VAL A 71 -7.93 28.60 -2.44
C VAL A 71 -6.49 28.76 -1.96
N GLU A 72 -5.74 29.72 -2.50
CA GLU A 72 -4.38 30.06 -2.07
C GLU A 72 -4.34 30.53 -0.61
N ALA A 73 -5.30 31.35 -0.19
CA ALA A 73 -5.44 31.74 1.22
C ALA A 73 -5.63 30.53 2.14
N VAL A 74 -6.51 29.58 1.79
CA VAL A 74 -6.71 28.36 2.59
C VAL A 74 -5.45 27.49 2.67
N VAL A 75 -4.69 27.38 1.57
CA VAL A 75 -3.43 26.60 1.54
C VAL A 75 -2.33 27.26 2.37
N ALA A 76 -2.15 28.58 2.27
CA ALA A 76 -0.97 29.27 2.80
C ALA A 76 -1.15 29.89 4.20
N ARG A 77 -2.31 30.47 4.53
CA ARG A 77 -2.45 31.36 5.71
C ARG A 77 -2.71 30.63 7.03
N TYR A 78 -3.54 29.59 7.02
CA TYR A 78 -4.09 28.99 8.25
C TYR A 78 -3.27 27.83 8.81
N GLN A 79 -2.07 27.55 8.25
CA GLN A 79 -1.18 26.48 8.69
C GLN A 79 -1.83 25.07 8.71
N LEU A 80 -2.86 24.86 7.86
CA LEU A 80 -3.58 23.60 7.67
C LEU A 80 -2.80 22.62 6.76
N PHE A 81 -1.98 23.19 5.87
CA PHE A 81 -1.15 22.49 4.91
C PHE A 81 0.33 22.88 5.09
N VAL A 82 1.21 22.06 4.54
CA VAL A 82 2.64 22.31 4.44
C VAL A 82 3.00 22.39 2.97
N ILE A 83 3.74 23.42 2.59
CA ILE A 83 4.27 23.63 1.25
C ILE A 83 5.67 23.01 1.18
N GLU A 84 5.96 22.34 0.07
CA GLU A 84 7.21 21.63 -0.23
C GLU A 84 7.75 22.17 -1.56
N ASP A 85 8.98 22.69 -1.51
CA ASP A 85 9.76 23.25 -2.62
C ASP A 85 9.00 24.30 -3.47
N ASP A 86 8.05 25.03 -2.86
CA ASP A 86 7.08 25.93 -3.50
C ASP A 86 6.32 25.34 -4.71
N CYS A 87 6.34 24.01 -4.84
CA CYS A 87 5.78 23.27 -5.96
C CYS A 87 4.55 22.46 -5.56
N PHE A 88 4.57 21.86 -4.37
CA PHE A 88 3.53 20.97 -3.87
C PHE A 88 3.05 21.41 -2.48
N PHE A 89 1.82 21.03 -2.14
CA PHE A 89 1.34 21.10 -0.76
C PHE A 89 0.72 19.76 -0.32
N TYR A 90 0.72 19.53 0.98
CA TYR A 90 0.11 18.36 1.62
C TYR A 90 -0.39 18.66 3.04
N SER A 91 -1.23 17.80 3.60
CA SER A 91 -1.67 17.91 5.01
C SER A 91 -1.02 16.83 5.87
N LYS A 92 -0.23 17.24 6.87
CA LYS A 92 0.36 16.34 7.88
C LYS A 92 -0.72 15.52 8.61
N SER A 93 -1.88 16.12 8.90
CA SER A 93 -2.98 15.45 9.60
C SER A 93 -3.62 14.35 8.74
N LEU A 94 -3.80 14.60 7.43
CA LEU A 94 -4.25 13.58 6.48
C LEU A 94 -3.26 12.42 6.40
N ILE A 95 -1.96 12.69 6.16
CA ILE A 95 -0.93 11.64 6.08
C ILE A 95 -0.94 10.74 7.31
N ARG A 96 -0.98 11.32 8.52
CA ARG A 96 -1.06 10.58 9.79
C ARG A 96 -2.26 9.63 9.83
N ARG A 97 -3.45 10.09 9.42
CA ARG A 97 -4.65 9.24 9.37
C ARG A 97 -4.59 8.16 8.29
N MET A 98 -3.81 8.37 7.23
CA MET A 98 -3.66 7.43 6.12
C MET A 98 -2.59 6.34 6.37
N GLN A 99 -1.63 6.57 7.26
CA GLN A 99 -0.58 5.59 7.59
C GLN A 99 -1.09 4.17 7.94
N PRO A 100 -2.19 3.95 8.68
CA PRO A 100 -2.72 2.60 8.90
C PRO A 100 -3.25 1.95 7.62
N LEU A 101 -3.87 2.73 6.73
CA LEU A 101 -4.42 2.26 5.46
C LEU A 101 -3.30 1.81 4.51
N GLU A 102 -2.25 2.62 4.35
CA GLU A 102 -1.12 2.27 3.51
C GLU A 102 -0.32 1.10 4.08
N ARG A 103 -0.05 1.03 5.39
CA ARG A 103 0.57 -0.16 6.01
C ARG A 103 -0.22 -1.44 5.74
N ALA A 104 -1.55 -1.39 5.89
CA ALA A 104 -2.42 -2.54 5.59
C ALA A 104 -2.45 -2.87 4.08
N ARG A 105 -2.19 -1.90 3.19
CA ARG A 105 -2.08 -2.09 1.74
C ARG A 105 -0.75 -2.76 1.39
N GLU A 106 0.36 -2.26 1.92
CA GLU A 106 1.71 -2.80 1.78
C GLU A 106 1.79 -4.26 2.25
N GLN A 107 1.26 -4.55 3.45
CA GLN A 107 1.18 -5.91 3.99
C GLN A 107 0.42 -6.87 3.05
N ARG A 108 -0.70 -6.44 2.46
CA ARG A 108 -1.44 -7.24 1.47
C ARG A 108 -0.64 -7.47 0.19
N VAL A 109 0.10 -6.48 -0.28
CA VAL A 109 1.00 -6.62 -1.45
C VAL A 109 2.14 -7.60 -1.16
N ILE A 110 2.78 -7.50 0.01
CA ILE A 110 3.86 -8.39 0.46
C ILE A 110 3.34 -9.83 0.60
N ALA A 111 2.21 -10.04 1.28
CA ALA A 111 1.58 -11.35 1.42
C ALA A 111 1.20 -11.96 0.05
N GLY A 112 0.71 -11.13 -0.88
CA GLY A 112 0.43 -11.53 -2.26
C GLY A 112 1.68 -12.01 -3.02
N LYS A 113 2.80 -11.27 -2.92
CA LYS A 113 4.10 -11.67 -3.49
C LYS A 113 4.61 -12.99 -2.89
N ILE A 114 4.58 -13.12 -1.56
CA ILE A 114 5.00 -14.36 -0.86
C ILE A 114 4.14 -15.56 -1.28
N SER A 115 2.83 -15.39 -1.40
CA SER A 115 1.91 -16.44 -1.84
C SER A 115 2.20 -16.87 -3.29
N ALA A 116 2.44 -15.91 -4.18
CA ALA A 116 2.82 -16.19 -5.57
C ALA A 116 4.14 -16.96 -5.67
N ALA A 117 5.17 -16.56 -4.92
CA ALA A 117 6.46 -17.25 -4.88
C ALA A 117 6.32 -18.69 -4.33
N LYS A 118 5.59 -18.89 -3.23
CA LYS A 118 5.29 -20.24 -2.69
C LYS A 118 4.60 -21.15 -3.73
N LYS A 119 3.69 -20.59 -4.54
CA LYS A 119 3.04 -21.33 -5.63
C LYS A 119 4.02 -21.70 -6.74
N GLN A 120 4.94 -20.81 -7.12
CA GLN A 120 5.98 -21.08 -8.11
C GLN A 120 6.91 -22.22 -7.66
N ILE A 121 7.45 -22.13 -6.44
CA ILE A 121 8.30 -23.17 -5.84
C ILE A 121 7.58 -24.53 -5.80
N LYS A 122 6.29 -24.56 -5.44
CA LYS A 122 5.50 -25.80 -5.44
C LYS A 122 5.36 -26.40 -6.85
N ILE A 123 5.15 -25.58 -7.87
CA ILE A 123 5.07 -26.04 -9.27
C ILE A 123 6.43 -26.56 -9.75
N GLU A 124 7.52 -25.86 -9.41
CA GLU A 124 8.88 -26.26 -9.75
C GLU A 124 9.26 -27.60 -9.12
N ASN A 125 8.96 -27.80 -7.82
CA ASN A 125 9.16 -29.07 -7.13
C ASN A 125 8.34 -30.22 -7.72
N GLN A 126 7.13 -29.95 -8.23
CA GLN A 126 6.35 -30.96 -8.95
C GLN A 126 6.96 -31.29 -10.32
N ILE A 127 7.49 -30.30 -11.03
CA ILE A 127 8.18 -30.50 -12.31
C ILE A 127 9.49 -31.27 -12.12
N SER A 128 10.25 -31.02 -11.04
CA SER A 128 11.50 -31.74 -10.76
C SER A 128 11.23 -33.20 -10.36
N GLN A 129 10.23 -33.46 -9.50
CA GLN A 129 9.78 -34.83 -9.19
C GLN A 129 9.38 -35.60 -10.44
N LEU A 130 8.50 -35.05 -11.29
CA LEU A 130 8.07 -35.70 -12.53
C LEU A 130 9.24 -35.98 -13.48
N LYS A 131 10.26 -35.12 -13.54
CA LYS A 131 11.47 -35.37 -14.36
C LYS A 131 12.31 -36.54 -13.81
N ILE A 132 12.45 -36.64 -12.49
CA ILE A 132 13.17 -37.74 -11.83
C ILE A 132 12.45 -39.06 -12.12
N ASP A 133 11.13 -39.11 -11.92
CA ASP A 133 10.32 -40.32 -12.14
C ASP A 133 10.40 -40.81 -13.61
N LEU A 134 10.38 -39.89 -14.59
CA LEU A 134 10.56 -40.23 -16.01
C LEU A 134 11.98 -40.73 -16.35
N SER A 135 13.00 -40.33 -15.59
CA SER A 135 14.39 -40.76 -15.79
C SER A 135 14.74 -42.09 -15.11
N ALA A 136 13.98 -42.47 -14.08
CA ALA A 136 14.15 -43.75 -13.37
C ALA A 136 13.40 -44.91 -14.03
N SER A 137 12.53 -44.63 -15.00
CA SER A 137 11.72 -45.63 -15.70
C SER A 137 12.38 -46.14 -16.99
N ASP A 138 13.50 -46.85 -16.87
CA ASP A 138 13.88 -47.84 -17.88
C ASP A 138 12.92 -49.05 -17.77
N SER A 139 12.20 -49.32 -18.87
CA SER A 139 11.39 -50.53 -19.13
C SER A 139 10.64 -51.19 -17.95
N ILE A 140 9.33 -50.96 -17.86
CA ILE A 140 8.28 -52.00 -17.82
C ILE A 140 6.92 -51.35 -18.06
N GLN A 141 6.10 -51.97 -18.91
CA GLN A 141 4.76 -51.52 -19.23
C GLN A 141 3.86 -51.53 -17.98
N ARG A 142 3.29 -50.39 -17.60
CA ARG A 142 2.18 -50.34 -16.63
C ARG A 142 0.86 -50.46 -17.39
N PRO A 143 -0.05 -51.37 -17.03
CA PRO A 143 -1.34 -51.47 -17.70
C PRO A 143 -2.18 -50.23 -17.41
N LEU A 144 -2.78 -49.68 -18.46
CA LEU A 144 -3.87 -48.71 -18.35
C LEU A 144 -5.07 -49.42 -17.74
N ASN A 145 -5.41 -49.10 -16.49
CA ASN A 145 -6.70 -49.44 -15.93
C ASN A 145 -7.65 -48.26 -16.16
N GLU A 146 -8.67 -48.50 -16.97
CA GLU A 146 -9.63 -47.48 -17.36
C GLU A 146 -10.51 -47.05 -16.18
N CYS A 147 -10.75 -45.75 -16.06
CA CYS A 147 -12.00 -45.25 -15.51
C CYS A 147 -12.53 -44.19 -16.48
N LEU A 148 -13.42 -44.60 -17.36
CA LEU A 148 -14.08 -43.75 -18.35
C LEU A 148 -15.48 -43.36 -17.86
N THR A 149 -15.72 -42.07 -17.63
CA THR A 149 -17.02 -41.45 -17.87
C THR A 149 -16.85 -40.12 -18.61
N VAL A 150 -17.28 -40.16 -19.88
CA VAL A 150 -17.33 -39.13 -20.92
C VAL A 150 -18.03 -37.85 -20.42
N VAL A 151 -17.53 -36.63 -20.72
CA VAL A 151 -18.07 -35.61 -21.66
C VAL A 151 -17.32 -34.28 -21.38
N GLN A 152 -16.84 -33.44 -22.33
CA GLN A 152 -16.60 -33.57 -23.78
C GLN A 152 -15.52 -32.55 -24.26
N GLN A 153 -15.09 -32.72 -25.52
CA GLN A 153 -14.59 -31.76 -26.54
C GLN A 153 -14.35 -30.27 -26.20
N SER A 154 -13.38 -29.53 -26.75
CA SER A 154 -12.08 -29.75 -27.41
C SER A 154 -11.61 -28.38 -27.95
N LYS A 155 -10.32 -28.03 -27.84
CA LYS A 155 -9.57 -27.27 -28.87
C LYS A 155 -8.09 -27.12 -28.51
N VAL A 156 -7.25 -27.82 -29.27
CA VAL A 156 -5.79 -27.67 -29.27
C VAL A 156 -5.42 -26.24 -29.70
N LYS A 157 -4.46 -25.61 -29.03
CA LYS A 157 -3.59 -24.59 -29.67
C LYS A 157 -2.18 -24.56 -29.09
N LYS A 158 -1.30 -25.26 -29.80
CA LYS A 158 0.15 -25.07 -29.99
C LYS A 158 1.01 -24.76 -28.76
N SER A 159 1.88 -25.73 -28.49
CA SER A 159 3.16 -25.58 -27.81
C SER A 159 3.90 -24.29 -28.19
N LYS A 160 4.45 -23.63 -27.19
CA LYS A 160 5.56 -22.68 -27.37
C LYS A 160 6.61 -22.98 -26.31
N VAL A 161 7.62 -23.76 -26.70
CA VAL A 161 8.79 -24.04 -25.86
C VAL A 161 9.41 -22.71 -25.48
N LYS A 162 9.27 -22.29 -24.23
CA LYS A 162 10.06 -21.20 -23.66
C LYS A 162 11.30 -21.81 -23.06
N LYS A 163 12.45 -21.42 -23.63
CA LYS A 163 13.79 -21.67 -23.09
C LYS A 163 13.76 -21.50 -21.58
N ILE A 164 14.24 -22.52 -20.86
CA ILE A 164 14.61 -22.39 -19.46
C ILE A 164 15.66 -21.26 -19.42
N LYS A 165 15.37 -20.19 -18.68
CA LYS A 165 16.41 -19.25 -18.27
C LYS A 165 17.12 -19.91 -17.09
N GLU A 166 18.43 -20.01 -17.18
CA GLU A 166 19.27 -20.31 -16.03
C GLU A 166 19.00 -19.26 -14.96
N ILE A 167 18.85 -19.70 -13.71
CA ILE A 167 18.64 -18.80 -12.56
C ILE A 167 19.97 -18.09 -12.34
N ASN A 168 19.96 -16.76 -12.40
CA ASN A 168 21.17 -15.98 -12.18
C ASN A 168 21.49 -15.97 -10.67
N LYS A 169 22.77 -16.07 -10.31
CA LYS A 169 23.23 -15.98 -8.91
C LYS A 169 22.78 -14.68 -8.22
N ASP A 170 22.57 -13.63 -9.00
CA ASP A 170 22.08 -12.33 -8.53
C ASP A 170 20.68 -12.43 -7.89
N ASP A 171 19.83 -13.34 -8.37
CA ASP A 171 18.46 -13.54 -7.86
C ASP A 171 18.47 -14.21 -6.46
N GLU A 172 19.43 -15.12 -6.21
CA GLU A 172 19.63 -15.73 -4.87
C GLU A 172 20.22 -14.73 -3.88
N GLU A 173 21.18 -13.91 -4.31
CA GLU A 173 21.72 -12.84 -3.47
C GLU A 173 20.67 -11.81 -3.07
N GLU A 174 19.76 -11.43 -3.98
CA GLU A 174 18.66 -10.53 -3.64
C GLU A 174 17.73 -11.18 -2.61
N ALA A 175 17.36 -12.45 -2.79
CA ALA A 175 16.53 -13.20 -1.85
C ALA A 175 17.17 -13.35 -0.45
N GLU A 176 18.50 -13.48 -0.36
CA GLU A 176 19.25 -13.50 0.90
C GLU A 176 19.29 -12.11 1.56
N LYS A 177 19.47 -11.03 0.79
CA LYS A 177 19.39 -9.63 1.27
C LYS A 177 18.00 -9.32 1.83
N TRP A 178 16.93 -9.70 1.14
CA TRP A 178 15.55 -9.53 1.61
C TRP A 178 15.24 -10.35 2.87
N ARG A 179 15.76 -11.58 2.99
CA ARG A 179 15.64 -12.38 4.23
C ARG A 179 16.29 -11.69 5.43
N LYS A 180 17.54 -11.24 5.29
CA LYS A 180 18.27 -10.52 6.36
C LYS A 180 17.61 -9.19 6.73
N TRP A 181 17.06 -8.46 5.76
CA TRP A 181 16.31 -7.23 6.03
C TRP A 181 15.06 -7.52 6.88
N ASN A 182 14.27 -8.53 6.49
CA ASN A 182 13.06 -8.91 7.23
C ASN A 182 13.35 -9.38 8.66
N GLU A 183 14.43 -10.14 8.88
CA GLU A 183 14.86 -10.54 10.22
C GLU A 183 15.28 -9.33 11.08
N ASN A 184 15.94 -8.34 10.47
CA ASN A 184 16.35 -7.11 11.16
C ASN A 184 15.16 -6.21 11.53
N GLU A 185 14.13 -6.07 10.69
CA GLU A 185 12.91 -5.32 11.03
C GLU A 185 12.13 -6.00 12.18
N VAL A 186 11.91 -7.31 12.11
CA VAL A 186 11.29 -8.07 13.22
C VAL A 186 12.07 -7.88 14.53
N ARG A 187 13.40 -7.81 14.46
CA ARG A 187 14.28 -7.56 15.62
C ARG A 187 14.22 -6.11 16.12
N LYS A 188 13.92 -5.12 15.26
CA LYS A 188 13.65 -3.73 15.68
C LYS A 188 12.29 -3.62 16.35
N ASP A 189 11.24 -4.20 15.75
CA ASP A 189 9.87 -4.18 16.30
C ASP A 189 9.83 -4.80 17.70
N MET A 190 10.50 -5.94 17.92
CA MET A 190 10.64 -6.53 19.26
C MET A 190 11.35 -5.60 20.27
N ARG A 191 12.34 -4.81 19.82
CA ARG A 191 13.04 -3.84 20.69
C ARG A 191 12.16 -2.64 21.01
N ILE A 192 11.37 -2.17 20.05
CA ILE A 192 10.41 -1.07 20.24
C ILE A 192 9.33 -1.51 21.24
N SER A 193 8.69 -2.66 21.02
CA SER A 193 7.73 -3.25 21.96
C SER A 193 8.30 -3.35 23.38
N LYS A 194 9.52 -3.88 23.52
CA LYS A 194 10.17 -4.02 24.84
C LYS A 194 10.48 -2.67 25.51
N LEU A 195 10.72 -1.60 24.74
CA LEU A 195 10.91 -0.24 25.26
C LEU A 195 9.56 0.41 25.64
N GLU A 196 8.49 0.12 24.92
CA GLU A 196 7.12 0.54 25.25
C GLU A 196 6.62 -0.14 26.53
N ASP A 197 6.89 -1.45 26.69
CA ASP A 197 6.60 -2.20 27.93
C ASP A 197 7.35 -1.61 29.14
N LEU A 198 8.65 -1.35 29.00
CA LEU A 198 9.48 -0.72 30.04
C LEU A 198 9.04 0.72 30.34
N SER A 199 8.64 1.49 29.33
CA SER A 199 8.11 2.84 29.54
C SER A 199 6.75 2.84 30.22
N SER A 200 5.95 1.78 30.06
CA SER A 200 4.65 1.65 30.71
C SER A 200 4.85 1.27 32.18
N ALA A 201 5.64 0.23 32.45
CA ALA A 201 5.97 -0.19 33.81
C ALA A 201 6.60 0.94 34.66
N ASN A 202 7.46 1.78 34.07
CA ASN A 202 8.07 2.92 34.78
C ASN A 202 7.07 4.04 35.12
N ARG A 203 6.03 4.24 34.31
CA ARG A 203 4.92 5.17 34.66
C ARG A 203 4.09 4.61 35.80
N ASP A 204 3.78 3.32 35.74
CA ASP A 204 2.99 2.64 36.77
C ASP A 204 3.69 2.66 38.14
N THR A 205 5.03 2.58 38.17
CA THR A 205 5.80 2.73 39.42
C THR A 205 5.87 4.16 39.96
N GLN A 206 5.72 5.20 39.11
CA GLN A 206 5.77 6.61 39.53
C GLN A 206 4.45 7.15 40.09
N ILE A 207 3.40 6.33 40.14
CA ILE A 207 2.06 6.70 40.64
C ILE A 207 1.84 6.23 42.11
N ILE A 208 2.88 5.64 42.73
CA ILE A 208 2.78 4.95 44.04
C ILE A 208 3.51 5.71 45.18
N GLU A 209 4.12 6.87 44.90
CA GLU A 209 4.66 7.83 45.90
C GLU A 209 3.79 9.10 46.00
#